data_AF-A0A1G7VT66-F1
#
_entry.id   AF-A0A1G7VT66-F1
#
_cell.length_a   1.000
_cell.length_b   1.000
_cell.length_c   1.000
_cell.angle_alpha   90.00
_cell.angle_beta   90.00
_cell.angle_gamma   90.00
#
_symmetry.space_group_name_H-M   'P 1'
#
loop_
_entity.id
_entity.type
_entity.pdbx_description
1 polymer ?
#
loop_
_entity_poly.entity_id
_entity_poly.type
_entity_poly.pdbx_seq_one_letter_code
_entity_poly.pdbx_strand_id
1 'polypeptide(L)'
;MSTIKDELVAELERRVGDKILERTNADLLEKLIRNADSDNEAMMIAELGTTYKRTGLHFDKRLEKMTSDIRYFRKNEKLSFHTDDAKPTHKLIIGDNYEALQNLLIQYKGKVSVIYIDPPYGKDSMGEFAQTNYENAITRDNLLSMLYPRLMLAKQLLSDSGVIFCSIDDKNQAYVKCLFDEVFGEGNFISCVSWLRNYASANDSKRFASVVDYLLVYGKTRNYTRNLLPRTDKQNQLYKYDSLDGKGKWRPDNLSVRTYSANYDYSIINPNTGEAYNPPKGRCWMTNKETVERWINEGRVFFGQDKKGAPQLKRYLNEVQKGVVPTTFWSYEECGHNDEARRELKEIFSNPPFDSPKPIRLLLQILKIASNPDSIILDFFAGSGTTGHAVLDLNEKDGGNRQFILCQLNEKTDTTPNGIAYDVTSKRLKRVMTGECYDGTKDFDWIKKNKPYGGNLDVYEIASVANFESTEGKTPFDVVDETLYGQDKFKTLREKIEWVCKNFSNTQKTLKE
;
A
#
# COMPACT_ATOMS: atom_id res chain seq x y z
N MET A 1 -29.84 9.00 42.10
CA MET A 1 -28.44 9.35 41.81
C MET A 1 -27.69 8.04 41.64
N SER A 2 -26.93 7.88 40.56
CA SER A 2 -26.03 6.73 40.43
C SER A 2 -24.99 6.81 41.56
N THR A 3 -24.66 5.69 42.20
CA THR A 3 -23.53 5.67 43.14
C THR A 3 -22.22 5.63 42.37
N ILE A 4 -21.11 6.10 42.96
CA ILE A 4 -19.77 6.02 42.34
C ILE A 4 -19.44 4.57 41.96
N LYS A 5 -19.82 3.60 42.80
CA LYS A 5 -19.65 2.17 42.51
C LYS A 5 -20.42 1.72 41.26
N ASP A 6 -21.65 2.19 41.06
CA ASP A 6 -22.45 1.85 39.87
C ASP A 6 -21.84 2.45 38.60
N GLU A 7 -21.28 3.67 38.68
CA GLU A 7 -20.57 4.31 37.57
C GLU A 7 -19.29 3.54 37.20
N LEU A 8 -18.52 3.09 38.20
CA LEU A 8 -17.32 2.28 37.99
C LEU A 8 -17.65 0.92 37.36
N VAL A 9 -18.74 0.26 37.79
CA VAL A 9 -19.17 -1.02 37.19
C VAL A 9 -19.66 -0.83 35.76
N ALA A 10 -20.41 0.24 35.47
CA ALA A 10 -20.84 0.56 34.11
C ALA A 10 -19.65 0.79 33.16
N GLU A 11 -18.58 1.42 33.64
CA GLU A 11 -17.34 1.60 32.89
C GLU A 11 -16.61 0.27 32.62
N LEU A 12 -16.62 -0.68 33.58
CA LEU A 12 -16.08 -2.03 33.34
C LEU A 12 -16.84 -2.76 32.24
N GLU A 13 -18.18 -2.72 32.26
CA GLU A 13 -19.03 -3.34 31.25
C GLU A 13 -18.82 -2.73 29.85
N ARG A 14 -18.67 -1.40 29.77
CA ARG A 14 -18.31 -0.71 28.53
C ARG A 14 -16.99 -1.23 27.96
N ARG A 15 -15.98 -1.40 28.82
CA ARG A 15 -14.66 -1.93 28.43
C ARG A 15 -14.69 -3.39 28.01
N VAL A 16 -15.56 -4.21 28.60
CA VAL A 16 -15.81 -5.58 28.09
C VAL A 16 -16.42 -5.51 26.69
N GLY A 17 -17.40 -4.62 26.46
CA GLY A 17 -18.00 -4.38 25.15
C GLY A 17 -16.99 -3.95 24.08
N ASP A 18 -16.06 -3.08 24.47
CA ASP A 18 -14.95 -2.59 23.62
C ASP A 18 -13.82 -3.63 23.44
N LYS A 19 -13.94 -4.82 24.07
CA LYS A 19 -12.93 -5.88 24.10
C LYS A 19 -11.58 -5.43 24.69
N ILE A 20 -11.63 -4.46 25.59
CA ILE A 20 -10.50 -3.89 26.33
C ILE A 20 -10.20 -4.73 27.57
N LEU A 21 -11.23 -5.24 28.24
CA LEU A 21 -11.13 -6.01 29.48
C LEU A 21 -11.77 -7.39 29.29
N GLU A 22 -11.07 -8.45 29.67
CA GLU A 22 -11.65 -9.79 29.66
C GLU A 22 -12.79 -9.89 30.66
N ARG A 23 -13.87 -10.60 30.28
CA ARG A 23 -15.07 -10.75 31.11
C ARG A 23 -14.74 -11.30 32.50
N THR A 24 -13.87 -12.30 32.58
CA THR A 24 -13.42 -12.90 33.83
C THR A 24 -12.73 -11.92 34.78
N ASN A 25 -11.96 -10.98 34.24
CA ASN A 25 -11.30 -9.93 35.02
C ASN A 25 -12.29 -8.84 35.44
N ALA A 26 -13.22 -8.47 34.56
CA ALA A 26 -14.30 -7.54 34.88
C ALA A 26 -15.19 -8.07 36.02
N ASP A 27 -15.59 -9.34 35.97
CA ASP A 27 -16.43 -9.97 37.00
C ASP A 27 -15.75 -9.98 38.38
N LEU A 28 -14.42 -10.14 38.43
CA LEU A 28 -13.64 -10.06 39.67
C LEU A 28 -13.60 -8.62 40.21
N LEU A 29 -13.33 -7.64 39.34
CA LEU A 29 -13.25 -6.23 39.71
C LEU A 29 -14.60 -5.69 40.16
N GLU A 30 -15.69 -6.07 39.52
CA GLU A 30 -17.04 -5.71 39.95
C GLU A 30 -17.29 -6.21 41.38
N LYS A 31 -16.93 -7.46 41.70
CA LYS A 31 -17.07 -8.00 43.06
C LYS A 31 -16.26 -7.20 44.08
N LEU A 32 -15.03 -6.80 43.74
CA LEU A 32 -14.17 -6.02 44.63
C LEU A 32 -14.69 -4.59 44.81
N ILE A 33 -15.12 -3.92 43.74
CA ILE A 33 -15.69 -2.55 43.77
C ILE A 33 -16.97 -2.50 44.59
N ARG A 34 -17.88 -3.48 44.41
CA ARG A 34 -19.14 -3.53 45.18
C ARG A 34 -18.88 -3.69 46.67
N ASN A 35 -17.87 -4.50 47.03
CA ASN A 35 -17.50 -4.80 48.41
C ASN A 35 -16.51 -3.80 49.04
N ALA A 36 -16.07 -2.76 48.32
CA ALA A 36 -15.16 -1.76 48.89
C ALA A 36 -15.81 -1.02 50.07
N ASP A 37 -15.05 -0.75 51.13
CA ASP A 37 -15.54 -0.09 52.36
C ASP A 37 -15.73 1.43 52.17
N SER A 38 -15.14 2.00 51.12
CA SER A 38 -15.27 3.42 50.77
C SER A 38 -15.25 3.67 49.26
N ASP A 39 -15.72 4.85 48.83
CA ASP A 39 -15.65 5.26 47.42
C ASP A 39 -14.18 5.40 46.95
N ASN A 40 -13.27 5.85 47.81
CA ASN A 40 -11.85 5.91 47.49
C ASN A 40 -11.24 4.52 47.25
N GLU A 41 -11.61 3.53 48.06
CA GLU A 41 -11.16 2.15 47.86
C GLU A 41 -11.76 1.55 46.58
N ALA A 42 -13.04 1.81 46.30
CA ALA A 42 -13.68 1.41 45.05
C ALA A 42 -12.96 1.99 43.83
N MET A 43 -12.56 3.27 43.89
CA MET A 43 -11.77 3.93 42.86
C MET A 43 -10.37 3.31 42.73
N MET A 44 -9.67 3.05 43.84
CA MET A 44 -8.33 2.41 43.81
C MET A 44 -8.38 0.98 43.25
N ILE A 45 -9.41 0.19 43.58
CA ILE A 45 -9.62 -1.15 43.04
C ILE A 45 -9.89 -1.09 41.53
N ALA A 46 -10.78 -0.19 41.11
CA ALA A 46 -11.06 0.04 39.70
C ALA A 46 -9.78 0.46 38.96
N GLU A 47 -8.99 1.37 39.52
CA GLU A 47 -7.69 1.76 38.99
C GLU A 47 -6.74 0.56 38.90
N LEU A 48 -6.52 -0.20 39.97
CA LEU A 48 -5.64 -1.39 39.97
C LEU A 48 -5.99 -2.41 38.89
N GLY A 49 -7.28 -2.65 38.68
CA GLY A 49 -7.80 -3.59 37.68
C GLY A 49 -7.85 -3.06 36.25
N THR A 50 -7.88 -1.74 36.09
CA THR A 50 -7.92 -1.05 34.79
C THR A 50 -6.59 -0.38 34.43
N THR A 51 -5.59 -0.44 35.33
CA THR A 51 -4.21 -0.04 35.09
C THR A 51 -3.64 -1.02 34.08
N TYR A 52 -3.73 -0.62 32.82
CA TYR A 52 -3.11 -1.31 31.71
C TYR A 52 -1.63 -1.57 32.01
N LYS A 53 -1.28 -2.80 32.37
CA LYS A 53 -0.10 -3.37 31.72
C LYS A 53 -0.50 -3.55 30.28
N ARG A 54 -0.20 -2.55 29.46
CA ARG A 54 -0.19 -2.66 28.01
C ARG A 54 0.62 -3.90 27.65
N THR A 55 -0.04 -5.04 27.44
CA THR A 55 0.62 -6.30 27.06
C THR A 55 0.93 -6.23 25.57
N GLY A 56 2.18 -6.43 25.17
CA GLY A 56 2.61 -6.37 23.77
C GLY A 56 3.76 -5.38 23.52
N LEU A 57 4.04 -5.11 22.25
CA LEU A 57 5.06 -4.15 21.83
C LEU A 57 4.47 -2.73 21.91
N HIS A 58 5.11 -1.86 22.68
CA HIS A 58 4.70 -0.46 22.85
C HIS A 58 5.85 0.44 22.44
N PHE A 59 5.53 1.48 21.69
CA PHE A 59 6.48 2.50 21.28
C PHE A 59 6.07 3.83 21.91
N ASP A 60 7.05 4.61 22.35
CA ASP A 60 6.80 5.97 22.82
C ASP A 60 6.35 6.83 21.63
N LYS A 61 5.06 7.14 21.61
CA LYS A 61 4.47 8.01 20.59
C LYS A 61 5.02 9.42 20.78
N ARG A 62 5.92 9.86 19.91
CA ARG A 62 6.31 11.27 19.83
C ARG A 62 5.48 11.95 18.76
N LEU A 63 4.67 12.92 19.19
CA LEU A 63 3.90 13.77 18.29
C LEU A 63 4.82 14.82 17.66
N GLU A 64 4.49 15.23 16.44
CA GLU A 64 5.21 16.30 15.74
C GLU A 64 5.19 17.61 16.54
N LYS A 65 6.30 18.37 16.47
CA LYS A 65 6.41 19.68 17.13
C LYS A 65 5.40 20.65 16.50
N MET A 66 4.52 21.22 17.33
CA MET A 66 3.55 22.20 16.84
C MET A 66 4.25 23.52 16.49
N THR A 67 3.96 24.05 15.30
CA THR A 67 4.29 25.43 14.92
C THR A 67 3.05 26.29 14.97
N SER A 68 3.20 27.58 15.26
CA SER A 68 2.12 28.58 15.18
C SER A 68 1.69 28.88 13.73
N ASP A 69 2.46 28.40 12.77
CA ASP A 69 2.35 28.79 11.37
C ASP A 69 1.38 27.87 10.63
N ILE A 70 0.63 28.46 9.71
CA ILE A 70 -0.22 27.74 8.76
C ILE A 70 0.67 27.26 7.60
N ARG A 71 0.65 25.95 7.34
CA ARG A 71 1.31 25.32 6.20
C ARG A 71 0.34 25.19 5.03
N TYR A 72 0.74 25.66 3.86
CA TYR A 72 -0.14 25.72 2.68
C TYR A 72 0.61 25.44 1.37
N PHE A 73 -0.13 25.08 0.31
CA PHE A 73 0.42 24.90 -1.03
C PHE A 73 0.71 26.24 -1.69
N ARG A 74 1.92 26.38 -2.20
CA ARG A 74 2.31 27.42 -3.16
C ARG A 74 2.66 26.75 -4.48
N LYS A 75 2.03 27.16 -5.59
CA LYS A 75 2.35 26.62 -6.91
C LYS A 75 3.77 27.01 -7.33
N ASN A 76 4.52 26.03 -7.85
CA ASN A 76 5.83 26.23 -8.44
C ASN A 76 5.68 26.26 -9.97
N GLU A 77 5.53 27.47 -10.52
CA GLU A 77 5.32 27.66 -11.97
C GLU A 77 6.52 27.23 -12.82
N LYS A 78 7.73 27.18 -12.24
CA LYS A 78 8.94 26.79 -12.98
C LYS A 78 9.02 25.28 -13.22
N LEU A 79 8.54 24.50 -12.26
CA LEU A 79 8.55 23.03 -12.34
C LEU A 79 7.22 22.45 -12.84
N SER A 80 6.13 23.23 -12.79
CA SER A 80 4.84 22.82 -13.34
C SER A 80 4.87 22.86 -14.87
N PHE A 81 4.23 21.90 -15.52
CA PHE A 81 4.10 21.87 -16.98
C PHE A 81 2.86 21.11 -17.42
N HIS A 82 2.32 21.50 -18.56
CA HIS A 82 1.18 20.85 -19.19
C HIS A 82 1.58 20.47 -20.62
N THR A 83 1.38 19.21 -21.00
CA THR A 83 1.66 18.73 -22.36
C THR A 83 0.40 18.53 -23.18
N ASP A 84 -0.71 18.16 -22.53
CA ASP A 84 -1.95 17.76 -23.19
C ASP A 84 -3.14 17.87 -22.22
N ASP A 85 -4.09 18.76 -22.52
CA ASP A 85 -5.29 18.98 -21.69
C ASP A 85 -6.24 17.77 -21.64
N ALA A 86 -6.14 16.85 -22.60
CA ALA A 86 -6.93 15.61 -22.59
C ALA A 86 -6.35 14.55 -21.65
N LYS A 87 -5.09 14.70 -21.19
CA LYS A 87 -4.44 13.77 -20.28
C LYS A 87 -4.58 14.19 -18.81
N PRO A 88 -4.52 13.23 -17.86
CA PRO A 88 -4.64 13.54 -16.45
C PRO A 88 -3.56 14.52 -15.97
N THR A 89 -3.94 15.37 -15.02
CA THR A 89 -3.00 16.19 -14.26
C THR A 89 -2.58 15.47 -12.99
N HIS A 90 -1.28 15.40 -12.78
CA HIS A 90 -0.61 14.77 -11.65
C HIS A 90 -0.03 15.81 -10.70
N LYS A 91 0.29 15.42 -9.46
CA LYS A 91 0.82 16.34 -8.43
C LYS A 91 2.18 15.90 -7.91
N LEU A 92 3.11 16.83 -7.79
CA LEU A 92 4.33 16.70 -6.97
C LEU A 92 4.32 17.77 -5.89
N ILE A 93 4.38 17.37 -4.63
CA ILE A 93 4.43 18.25 -3.47
C ILE A 93 5.85 18.19 -2.89
N ILE A 94 6.48 19.35 -2.80
CA ILE A 94 7.83 19.54 -2.28
C ILE A 94 7.73 20.08 -0.85
N GLY A 95 8.19 19.30 0.11
CA GLY A 95 8.14 19.67 1.53
C GLY A 95 8.03 18.44 2.45
N ASP A 96 7.88 18.70 3.76
CA ASP A 96 7.63 17.62 4.71
C ASP A 96 6.31 16.91 4.38
N ASN A 97 6.37 15.58 4.34
CA ASN A 97 5.22 14.75 3.99
C ASN A 97 4.11 14.79 5.04
N TYR A 98 4.37 15.05 6.32
CA TYR A 98 3.32 15.27 7.32
C TYR A 98 2.43 16.46 6.93
N GLU A 99 3.04 17.61 6.63
CA GLU A 99 2.34 18.82 6.22
C GLU A 99 1.65 18.67 4.86
N ALA A 100 2.28 17.96 3.93
CA ALA A 100 1.68 17.61 2.65
C ALA A 100 0.41 16.76 2.83
N LEU A 101 0.45 15.73 3.69
CA LEU A 101 -0.69 14.87 3.97
C LEU A 101 -1.83 15.65 4.65
N GLN A 102 -1.51 16.56 5.58
CA GLN A 102 -2.51 17.45 6.19
C GLN A 102 -3.22 18.32 5.14
N ASN A 103 -2.46 18.92 4.23
CA ASN A 103 -3.01 19.75 3.15
C ASN A 103 -3.83 18.91 2.15
N LEU A 104 -3.38 17.70 1.84
CA LEU A 104 -4.13 16.77 0.97
C LEU A 104 -5.48 16.37 1.56
N LEU A 105 -5.65 16.33 2.90
CA LEU A 105 -6.94 15.98 3.51
C LEU A 105 -8.06 16.95 3.14
N ILE A 106 -7.76 18.19 2.79
CA ILE A 106 -8.76 19.19 2.39
C ILE A 106 -9.51 18.73 1.13
N GLN A 107 -8.80 18.11 0.17
CA GLN A 107 -9.36 17.71 -1.12
C GLN A 107 -9.55 16.18 -1.26
N TYR A 108 -8.67 15.38 -0.67
CA TYR A 108 -8.51 13.95 -0.95
C TYR A 108 -8.91 13.02 0.20
N LYS A 109 -9.48 13.53 1.29
CA LYS A 109 -9.98 12.69 2.39
C LYS A 109 -10.96 11.63 1.86
N GLY A 110 -10.67 10.36 2.10
CA GLY A 110 -11.49 9.25 1.65
C GLY A 110 -11.41 8.92 0.15
N LYS A 111 -10.47 9.48 -0.61
CA LYS A 111 -10.44 9.36 -2.09
C LYS A 111 -9.26 8.57 -2.65
N VAL A 112 -8.17 8.41 -1.89
CA VAL A 112 -6.97 7.72 -2.39
C VAL A 112 -7.20 6.22 -2.48
N SER A 113 -6.96 5.63 -3.65
CA SER A 113 -7.18 4.20 -3.88
C SER A 113 -5.99 3.36 -3.44
N VAL A 114 -4.78 3.82 -3.76
CA VAL A 114 -3.53 3.11 -3.45
C VAL A 114 -2.54 4.07 -2.82
N ILE A 115 -1.95 3.66 -1.71
CA ILE A 115 -0.76 4.29 -1.14
C ILE A 115 0.41 3.34 -1.30
N TYR A 116 1.53 3.83 -1.80
CA TYR A 116 2.82 3.14 -1.71
C TYR A 116 3.79 4.00 -0.91
N ILE A 117 4.55 3.39 -0.02
CA ILE A 117 5.64 4.07 0.69
C ILE A 117 6.89 3.22 0.74
N ASP A 118 8.03 3.89 0.67
CA ASP A 118 9.37 3.35 0.83
C ASP A 118 10.13 4.20 1.87
N PRO A 119 9.75 4.10 3.16
CA PRO A 119 10.36 4.92 4.20
C PRO A 119 11.83 4.55 4.39
N PRO A 120 12.66 5.44 4.97
CA PRO A 120 14.06 5.12 5.23
C PRO A 120 14.19 3.93 6.20
N TYR A 121 14.99 2.92 5.82
CA TYR A 121 15.17 1.69 6.61
C TYR A 121 16.15 1.84 7.81
N GLY A 122 16.71 3.04 8.02
CA GLY A 122 17.73 3.32 9.03
C GLY A 122 18.91 4.10 8.46
N LYS A 123 20.11 3.95 9.03
CA LYS A 123 21.35 4.53 8.47
C LYS A 123 21.52 4.07 7.03
N ASP A 124 21.72 5.01 6.12
CA ASP A 124 22.11 4.73 4.75
C ASP A 124 23.51 4.07 4.69
N SER A 125 23.97 3.74 3.48
CA SER A 125 25.32 3.20 3.24
C SER A 125 26.46 4.17 3.62
N MET A 126 26.13 5.44 3.92
CA MET A 126 27.06 6.48 4.36
C MET A 126 27.04 6.65 5.89
N GLY A 127 26.16 5.95 6.60
CA GLY A 127 26.07 5.98 8.06
C GLY A 127 25.22 7.13 8.62
N GLU A 128 24.56 7.89 7.75
CA GLU A 128 23.69 9.02 8.08
C GLU A 128 22.22 8.55 8.12
N PHE A 129 21.46 9.04 9.10
CA PHE A 129 20.02 8.80 9.16
C PHE A 129 19.29 9.86 8.34
N ALA A 130 18.14 9.52 7.76
CA ALA A 130 17.22 10.55 7.26
C ALA A 130 17.01 11.59 8.37
N GLN A 131 17.21 12.87 8.04
CA GLN A 131 17.02 13.94 9.02
C GLN A 131 15.56 13.91 9.50
N THR A 132 15.39 13.75 10.80
CA THR A 132 14.08 13.86 11.46
C THR A 132 14.05 15.13 12.29
N ASN A 133 12.86 15.59 12.67
CA ASN A 133 12.68 16.74 13.57
C ASN A 133 13.18 16.48 15.03
N TYR A 134 13.90 15.37 15.27
CA TYR A 134 14.36 14.89 16.57
C TYR A 134 15.89 14.81 16.63
N GLU A 135 16.50 15.37 17.68
CA GLU A 135 17.95 15.59 17.82
C GLU A 135 18.73 14.42 18.46
N ASN A 136 18.13 13.24 18.56
CA ASN A 136 18.75 12.09 19.24
C ASN A 136 19.54 11.22 18.21
N ALA A 137 20.50 10.42 18.65
CA ALA A 137 21.08 9.38 17.79
C ALA A 137 20.08 8.21 17.73
N ILE A 138 19.30 8.03 16.65
CA ILE A 138 18.12 7.15 16.76
C ILE A 138 18.26 5.77 16.12
N THR A 139 17.91 4.76 16.91
CA THR A 139 18.11 3.32 16.72
C THR A 139 16.92 2.56 16.14
N ARG A 140 15.66 3.01 16.29
CA ARG A 140 14.43 2.44 15.68
C ARG A 140 13.19 3.26 16.01
N ASP A 141 13.14 3.80 17.22
CA ASP A 141 11.98 4.53 17.76
C ASP A 141 11.61 5.78 16.93
N ASN A 142 12.58 6.36 16.23
CA ASN A 142 12.31 7.47 15.33
C ASN A 142 11.56 7.08 14.08
N LEU A 143 11.93 5.97 13.47
CA LEU A 143 11.24 5.51 12.27
C LEU A 143 9.76 5.35 12.60
N LEU A 144 9.47 4.74 13.75
CA LEU A 144 8.11 4.50 14.22
C LEU A 144 7.40 5.79 14.65
N SER A 145 8.09 6.66 15.39
CA SER A 145 7.55 7.97 15.80
C SER A 145 7.26 8.88 14.61
N MET A 146 8.11 8.85 13.58
CA MET A 146 7.92 9.61 12.34
C MET A 146 6.78 9.02 11.50
N LEU A 147 6.72 7.69 11.38
CA LEU A 147 5.68 7.02 10.60
C LEU A 147 4.29 7.13 11.23
N TYR A 148 4.15 7.00 12.55
CA TYR A 148 2.86 6.98 13.25
C TYR A 148 1.91 8.12 12.82
N PRO A 149 2.27 9.42 12.96
CA PRO A 149 1.37 10.51 12.59
C PRO A 149 1.07 10.52 11.08
N ARG A 150 2.03 10.14 10.23
CA ARG A 150 1.86 10.08 8.77
C ARG A 150 0.91 8.95 8.36
N LEU A 151 1.00 7.78 9.00
CA LEU A 151 0.09 6.66 8.76
C LEU A 151 -1.34 6.98 9.22
N MET A 152 -1.51 7.72 10.31
CA MET A 152 -2.83 8.21 10.75
C MET A 152 -3.48 9.14 9.72
N LEU A 153 -2.70 10.04 9.10
CA LEU A 153 -3.20 10.89 8.01
C LEU A 153 -3.44 10.08 6.73
N ALA A 154 -2.53 9.16 6.38
CA ALA A 154 -2.67 8.27 5.23
C ALA A 154 -3.95 7.43 5.30
N LYS A 155 -4.29 6.88 6.47
CA LYS A 155 -5.54 6.14 6.70
C LYS A 155 -6.79 6.99 6.44
N GLN A 156 -6.75 8.28 6.75
CA GLN A 156 -7.86 9.22 6.48
C GLN A 156 -7.97 9.59 4.99
N LEU A 157 -6.85 9.60 4.26
CA LEU A 157 -6.82 9.85 2.81
C LEU A 157 -7.34 8.65 2.00
N LEU A 158 -7.10 7.42 2.46
CA LEU A 158 -7.58 6.21 1.78
C LEU A 158 -9.11 6.19 1.66
N SER A 159 -9.60 5.71 0.52
CA SER A 159 -11.00 5.30 0.35
C SER A 159 -11.30 4.05 1.18
N ASP A 160 -12.58 3.73 1.37
CA ASP A 160 -12.97 2.57 2.19
C ASP A 160 -12.50 1.23 1.61
N SER A 161 -12.35 1.16 0.28
CA SER A 161 -11.72 0.05 -0.43
C SER A 161 -10.24 0.29 -0.74
N GLY A 162 -9.60 1.29 -0.14
CA GLY A 162 -8.22 1.67 -0.38
C GLY A 162 -7.22 0.76 0.33
N VAL A 163 -6.00 0.70 -0.21
CA VAL A 163 -4.91 -0.15 0.28
C VAL A 163 -3.60 0.61 0.36
N ILE A 164 -2.78 0.30 1.37
CA ILE A 164 -1.43 0.79 1.54
C ILE A 164 -0.41 -0.35 1.42
N PHE A 165 0.67 -0.10 0.68
CA PHE A 165 1.86 -0.94 0.56
C PHE A 165 3.04 -0.21 1.19
N CYS A 166 3.80 -0.89 2.05
CA CYS A 166 5.02 -0.35 2.63
C CYS A 166 6.19 -1.29 2.36
N SER A 167 7.17 -0.82 1.58
CA SER A 167 8.45 -1.50 1.43
C SER A 167 9.26 -1.36 2.73
N ILE A 168 9.86 -2.46 3.19
CA ILE A 168 10.66 -2.48 4.41
C ILE A 168 11.66 -3.64 4.42
N ASP A 169 12.80 -3.44 5.08
CA ASP A 169 13.82 -4.48 5.28
C ASP A 169 13.44 -5.47 6.40
N ASP A 170 14.20 -6.56 6.50
CA ASP A 170 14.05 -7.59 7.53
C ASP A 170 14.27 -7.08 8.95
N LYS A 171 15.10 -6.03 9.12
CA LYS A 171 15.42 -5.47 10.44
C LYS A 171 14.25 -4.72 11.08
N ASN A 172 13.40 -4.09 10.27
CA ASN A 172 12.33 -3.22 10.75
C ASN A 172 10.93 -3.79 10.47
N GLN A 173 10.79 -4.77 9.57
CA GLN A 173 9.50 -5.32 9.15
C GLN A 173 8.56 -5.65 10.31
N ALA A 174 9.03 -6.35 11.34
CA ALA A 174 8.19 -6.76 12.46
C ALA A 174 7.66 -5.56 13.27
N TYR A 175 8.50 -4.54 13.46
CA TYR A 175 8.16 -3.35 14.23
C TYR A 175 7.21 -2.43 13.47
N VAL A 176 7.47 -2.23 12.17
CA VAL A 176 6.58 -1.47 11.29
C VAL A 176 5.25 -2.21 11.13
N LYS A 177 5.23 -3.55 11.08
CA LYS A 177 3.99 -4.31 11.07
C LYS A 177 3.16 -4.06 12.33
N CYS A 178 3.77 -4.09 13.53
CA CYS A 178 3.05 -3.81 14.77
C CYS A 178 2.46 -2.38 14.77
N LEU A 179 3.20 -1.40 14.26
CA LEU A 179 2.71 -0.04 14.07
C LEU A 179 1.52 0.01 13.10
N PHE A 180 1.58 -0.74 11.99
CA PHE A 180 0.45 -0.84 11.07
C PHE A 180 -0.76 -1.55 11.70
N ASP A 181 -0.56 -2.58 12.53
CA ASP A 181 -1.65 -3.21 13.30
C ASP A 181 -2.33 -2.22 14.23
N GLU A 182 -1.56 -1.34 14.89
CA GLU A 182 -2.10 -0.29 15.74
C GLU A 182 -2.89 0.76 14.94
N VAL A 183 -2.35 1.23 13.82
CA VAL A 183 -2.98 2.30 13.02
C VAL A 183 -4.17 1.79 12.21
N PHE A 184 -4.00 0.68 11.48
CA PHE A 184 -5.01 0.15 10.55
C PHE A 184 -5.91 -0.90 11.19
N GLY A 185 -5.48 -1.53 12.29
CA GLY A 185 -6.15 -2.68 12.90
C GLY A 185 -5.68 -3.99 12.28
N GLU A 186 -5.34 -4.96 13.13
CA GLU A 186 -4.88 -6.31 12.70
C GLU A 186 -5.86 -6.99 11.73
N GLY A 187 -7.17 -6.78 11.95
CA GLY A 187 -8.23 -7.32 11.09
C GLY A 187 -8.23 -6.79 9.66
N ASN A 188 -7.42 -5.77 9.34
CA ASN A 188 -7.26 -5.19 8.01
C ASN A 188 -5.89 -5.54 7.38
N PHE A 189 -5.07 -6.36 8.04
CA PHE A 189 -3.87 -6.95 7.45
C PHE A 189 -4.27 -7.85 6.27
N ILE A 190 -3.64 -7.64 5.11
CA ILE A 190 -3.91 -8.42 3.90
C ILE A 190 -2.80 -9.45 3.70
N SER A 191 -1.54 -9.01 3.69
CA SER A 191 -0.40 -9.87 3.38
C SER A 191 0.93 -9.21 3.75
N CYS A 192 1.95 -10.03 3.93
CA CYS A 192 3.35 -9.63 3.89
C CYS A 192 4.00 -10.34 2.70
N VAL A 193 4.32 -9.58 1.65
CA VAL A 193 4.94 -10.12 0.43
C VAL A 193 6.45 -10.09 0.57
N SER A 194 7.11 -11.18 0.22
CA SER A 194 8.56 -11.28 0.10
C SER A 194 8.96 -11.00 -1.35
N TRP A 195 9.69 -9.91 -1.60
CA TRP A 195 10.22 -9.55 -2.91
C TRP A 195 11.72 -9.82 -2.99
N LEU A 196 12.12 -10.64 -3.96
CA LEU A 196 13.53 -10.98 -4.22
C LEU A 196 14.22 -9.81 -4.95
N ARG A 197 14.89 -8.93 -4.19
CA ARG A 197 15.51 -7.69 -4.69
C ARG A 197 16.87 -7.88 -5.37
N ASN A 198 17.55 -8.99 -5.06
CA ASN A 198 18.87 -9.34 -5.59
C ASN A 198 18.83 -10.77 -6.14
N TYR A 199 19.28 -10.97 -7.38
CA TYR A 199 19.33 -12.31 -7.99
C TYR A 199 20.58 -13.08 -7.57
N ALA A 200 21.69 -12.39 -7.27
CA ALA A 200 22.93 -12.98 -6.80
C ALA A 200 23.12 -12.73 -5.30
N SER A 201 23.47 -13.78 -4.56
CA SER A 201 23.94 -13.65 -3.18
C SER A 201 25.34 -13.06 -3.18
N ALA A 202 25.58 -12.04 -2.34
CA ALA A 202 26.91 -11.50 -2.15
C ALA A 202 27.80 -12.57 -1.49
N ASN A 203 28.86 -13.01 -2.19
CA ASN A 203 29.73 -14.11 -1.76
C ASN A 203 30.60 -13.76 -0.54
N ASP A 204 30.62 -12.50 -0.13
CA ASP A 204 31.32 -11.94 1.02
C ASP A 204 30.47 -12.00 2.31
N SER A 205 29.19 -12.39 2.22
CA SER A 205 28.36 -12.60 3.40
C SER A 205 28.91 -13.72 4.27
N LYS A 206 29.31 -13.38 5.50
CA LYS A 206 29.75 -14.36 6.52
C LYS A 206 28.59 -15.12 7.17
N ARG A 207 27.34 -14.70 6.93
CA ARG A 207 26.09 -15.33 7.43
C ARG A 207 25.16 -15.58 6.24
N PHE A 208 23.85 -15.41 6.42
CA PHE A 208 22.88 -15.44 5.33
C PHE A 208 22.93 -14.16 4.50
N ALA A 209 23.03 -14.31 3.18
CA ALA A 209 22.91 -13.18 2.26
C ALA A 209 21.46 -12.66 2.27
N SER A 210 21.27 -11.41 2.67
CA SER A 210 19.96 -10.75 2.59
C SER A 210 19.68 -10.39 1.14
N VAL A 211 18.66 -11.04 0.57
CA VAL A 211 18.23 -10.88 -0.84
C VAL A 211 16.75 -10.55 -0.98
N VAL A 212 16.02 -10.52 0.13
CA VAL A 212 14.57 -10.29 0.18
C VAL A 212 14.26 -9.02 0.97
N ASP A 213 13.47 -8.14 0.38
CA ASP A 213 12.74 -7.09 1.10
C ASP A 213 11.26 -7.49 1.22
N TYR A 214 10.56 -6.84 2.14
CA TYR A 214 9.15 -7.11 2.41
C TYR A 214 8.25 -5.97 1.94
N LEU A 215 7.04 -6.31 1.51
CA LEU A 215 5.93 -5.37 1.34
C LEU A 215 4.84 -5.71 2.35
N LEU A 216 4.62 -4.82 3.31
CA LEU A 216 3.46 -4.89 4.19
C LEU A 216 2.23 -4.33 3.47
N VAL A 217 1.14 -5.08 3.46
CA VAL A 217 -0.09 -4.73 2.75
C VAL A 217 -1.26 -4.67 3.73
N TYR A 218 -1.88 -3.49 3.86
CA TYR A 218 -3.04 -3.25 4.71
C TYR A 218 -4.15 -2.54 3.95
N GLY A 219 -5.38 -3.00 4.14
CA GLY A 219 -6.56 -2.25 3.70
C GLY A 219 -6.89 -1.15 4.70
N LYS A 220 -7.57 -0.09 4.26
CA LYS A 220 -8.22 0.82 5.22
C LYS A 220 -9.31 0.09 6.02
N THR A 221 -10.04 -0.78 5.32
CA THR A 221 -11.08 -1.65 5.86
C THR A 221 -10.95 -3.05 5.25
N ARG A 222 -11.76 -3.99 5.72
CA ARG A 222 -11.88 -5.36 5.16
C ARG A 222 -12.50 -5.39 3.76
N ASN A 223 -12.98 -4.26 3.24
CA ASN A 223 -13.65 -4.19 1.94
C ASN A 223 -12.67 -4.17 0.75
N TYR A 224 -11.37 -4.01 0.99
CA TYR A 224 -10.38 -4.07 -0.08
C TYR A 224 -10.45 -5.42 -0.82
N THR A 225 -10.49 -5.33 -2.15
CA THR A 225 -10.45 -6.50 -3.04
C THR A 225 -9.35 -6.31 -4.07
N ARG A 226 -8.48 -7.32 -4.20
CA ARG A 226 -7.37 -7.32 -5.13
C ARG A 226 -7.77 -7.73 -6.55
N ASN A 227 -7.21 -7.07 -7.55
CA ASN A 227 -7.31 -7.48 -8.94
C ASN A 227 -6.55 -8.80 -9.20
N LEU A 228 -6.97 -9.52 -10.23
CA LEU A 228 -6.24 -10.70 -10.71
C LEU A 228 -5.14 -10.28 -11.67
N LEU A 229 -4.01 -10.95 -11.61
CA LEU A 229 -2.96 -10.79 -12.61
C LEU A 229 -3.33 -11.54 -13.90
N PRO A 230 -2.92 -11.06 -15.08
CA PRO A 230 -3.12 -11.79 -16.32
C PRO A 230 -2.41 -13.15 -16.27
N ARG A 231 -3.00 -14.16 -16.90
CA ARG A 231 -2.37 -15.47 -17.04
C ARG A 231 -1.14 -15.38 -17.92
N THR A 232 -0.08 -16.09 -17.56
CA THR A 232 1.13 -16.16 -18.38
C THR A 232 1.00 -17.20 -19.49
N ASP A 233 1.76 -17.03 -20.58
CA ASP A 233 1.81 -18.03 -21.66
C ASP A 233 2.21 -19.41 -21.13
N LYS A 234 3.15 -19.47 -20.19
CA LYS A 234 3.55 -20.72 -19.53
C LYS A 234 2.37 -21.43 -18.85
N GLN A 235 1.48 -20.68 -18.21
CA GLN A 235 0.29 -21.25 -17.57
C GLN A 235 -0.76 -21.68 -18.61
N ASN A 236 -0.88 -20.97 -19.73
CA ASN A 236 -1.81 -21.31 -20.81
C ASN A 236 -1.30 -22.50 -21.65
N GLN A 237 0.02 -22.65 -21.82
CA GLN A 237 0.68 -23.78 -22.49
C GLN A 237 0.43 -25.13 -21.81
N LEU A 238 -0.08 -25.16 -20.58
CA LEU A 238 -0.51 -26.39 -19.92
C LEU A 238 -1.79 -26.98 -20.55
N TYR A 239 -2.60 -26.17 -21.24
CA TYR A 239 -3.85 -26.56 -21.90
C TYR A 239 -3.54 -27.00 -23.33
N LYS A 240 -3.07 -28.25 -23.47
CA LYS A 240 -2.51 -28.79 -24.72
C LYS A 240 -3.50 -29.58 -25.56
N TYR A 241 -4.62 -30.02 -24.98
CA TYR A 241 -5.59 -30.88 -25.65
C TYR A 241 -6.80 -30.08 -26.10
N ASP A 242 -7.41 -30.48 -27.21
CA ASP A 242 -8.69 -29.96 -27.67
C ASP A 242 -9.58 -31.15 -28.03
N SER A 243 -10.80 -31.17 -27.50
CA SER A 243 -11.76 -32.24 -27.81
C SER A 243 -12.59 -31.93 -29.06
N LEU A 244 -12.39 -30.75 -29.68
CA LEU A 244 -13.16 -30.26 -30.83
C LEU A 244 -14.68 -30.25 -30.54
N ASP A 245 -15.04 -30.08 -29.27
CA ASP A 245 -16.39 -30.09 -28.73
C ASP A 245 -16.96 -28.66 -28.55
N GLY A 246 -16.28 -27.66 -29.12
CA GLY A 246 -16.62 -26.25 -28.98
C GLY A 246 -16.26 -25.63 -27.62
N LYS A 247 -15.76 -26.41 -26.65
CA LYS A 247 -15.35 -25.91 -25.32
C LYS A 247 -13.88 -25.47 -25.29
N GLY A 248 -13.14 -25.71 -26.35
CA GLY A 248 -11.75 -25.24 -26.55
C GLY A 248 -10.72 -26.06 -25.77
N LYS A 249 -9.53 -25.48 -25.62
CA LYS A 249 -8.37 -26.19 -25.07
C LYS A 249 -8.55 -26.56 -23.59
N TRP A 250 -8.13 -27.76 -23.22
CA TRP A 250 -8.19 -28.30 -21.87
C TRP A 250 -6.88 -28.98 -21.45
N ARG A 251 -6.75 -29.25 -20.14
CA ARG A 251 -5.69 -30.08 -19.56
C ARG A 251 -6.26 -31.13 -18.60
N PRO A 252 -5.60 -32.29 -18.43
CA PRO A 252 -5.97 -33.23 -17.40
C PRO A 252 -5.73 -32.59 -16.02
N ASP A 253 -6.68 -32.79 -15.12
CA ASP A 253 -6.59 -32.39 -13.72
C ASP A 253 -7.07 -33.54 -12.82
N ASN A 254 -6.74 -33.46 -11.54
CA ASN A 254 -7.14 -34.46 -10.57
C ASN A 254 -8.66 -34.46 -10.38
N LEU A 255 -9.27 -35.63 -10.43
CA LEU A 255 -10.68 -35.83 -10.10
C LEU A 255 -10.90 -36.08 -8.58
N SER A 256 -9.81 -36.14 -7.80
CA SER A 256 -9.83 -36.39 -6.35
C SER A 256 -9.43 -35.16 -5.54
N VAL A 257 -9.85 -35.10 -4.27
CA VAL A 257 -9.56 -34.03 -3.30
C VAL A 257 -9.02 -34.60 -1.98
N ARG A 258 -8.32 -33.78 -1.20
CA ARG A 258 -7.81 -34.18 0.13
C ARG A 258 -8.87 -34.11 1.23
N THR A 259 -9.86 -33.23 1.10
CA THR A 259 -10.96 -33.12 2.06
C THR A 259 -11.82 -34.37 1.96
N TYR A 260 -11.56 -35.32 2.85
CA TYR A 260 -12.17 -36.64 2.78
C TYR A 260 -13.67 -36.58 3.07
N SER A 261 -14.44 -37.33 2.28
CA SER A 261 -15.84 -37.60 2.48
C SER A 261 -16.09 -39.06 2.14
N ALA A 262 -16.62 -39.83 3.10
CA ALA A 262 -16.96 -41.24 2.88
C ALA A 262 -17.99 -41.41 1.74
N ASN A 263 -18.88 -40.43 1.56
CA ASN A 263 -19.87 -40.43 0.48
C ASN A 263 -19.24 -40.30 -0.91
N TYR A 264 -17.99 -39.82 -1.01
CA TYR A 264 -17.26 -39.65 -2.27
C TYR A 264 -16.12 -40.67 -2.43
N ASP A 265 -16.09 -41.70 -1.60
CA ASP A 265 -15.12 -42.80 -1.62
C ASP A 265 -15.76 -44.03 -2.26
N TYR A 266 -15.76 -44.06 -3.59
CA TYR A 266 -16.37 -45.14 -4.39
C TYR A 266 -15.47 -45.45 -5.59
N SER A 267 -15.69 -46.58 -6.28
CA SER A 267 -14.93 -46.91 -7.49
C SER A 267 -15.55 -46.26 -8.73
N ILE A 268 -14.70 -45.72 -9.63
CA ILE A 268 -15.09 -45.28 -10.97
C ILE A 268 -14.68 -46.36 -11.97
N ILE A 269 -15.62 -46.80 -12.82
CA ILE A 269 -15.34 -47.77 -13.88
C ILE A 269 -14.92 -47.02 -15.15
N ASN A 270 -13.80 -47.41 -15.76
CA ASN A 270 -13.43 -46.94 -17.08
C ASN A 270 -14.33 -47.62 -18.14
N PRO A 271 -15.15 -46.88 -18.90
CA PRO A 271 -16.10 -47.48 -19.84
C PRO A 271 -15.43 -48.18 -21.04
N ASN A 272 -14.15 -47.90 -21.32
CA ASN A 272 -13.41 -48.48 -22.43
C ASN A 272 -12.73 -49.81 -22.07
N THR A 273 -12.45 -50.06 -20.79
CA THR A 273 -11.71 -51.25 -20.32
C THR A 273 -12.48 -52.10 -19.32
N GLY A 274 -13.49 -51.55 -18.65
CA GLY A 274 -14.19 -52.19 -17.53
C GLY A 274 -13.41 -52.16 -16.21
N GLU A 275 -12.21 -51.58 -16.19
CA GLU A 275 -11.35 -51.53 -15.00
C GLU A 275 -11.90 -50.54 -13.95
N ALA A 276 -11.85 -50.93 -12.68
CA ALA A 276 -12.29 -50.12 -11.55
C ALA A 276 -11.14 -49.33 -10.92
N TYR A 277 -11.31 -48.02 -10.78
CA TYR A 277 -10.35 -47.11 -10.16
C TYR A 277 -10.89 -46.56 -8.85
N ASN A 278 -10.14 -46.74 -7.77
CA ASN A 278 -10.40 -46.13 -6.46
C ASN A 278 -9.65 -44.80 -6.32
N PRO A 279 -10.13 -43.88 -5.47
CA PRO A 279 -9.38 -42.66 -5.20
C PRO A 279 -8.01 -43.01 -4.56
N PRO A 280 -6.96 -42.20 -4.79
CA PRO A 280 -5.67 -42.43 -4.16
C PRO A 280 -5.77 -42.43 -2.62
N LYS A 281 -4.91 -43.20 -1.95
CA LYS A 281 -4.89 -43.30 -0.47
C LYS A 281 -4.86 -41.91 0.18
N GLY A 282 -5.78 -41.67 1.12
CA GLY A 282 -5.91 -40.39 1.83
C GLY A 282 -6.65 -39.30 1.05
N ARG A 283 -7.38 -39.66 -0.01
CA ARG A 283 -8.23 -38.79 -0.81
C ARG A 283 -9.58 -39.46 -1.07
N CYS A 284 -10.56 -38.68 -1.49
CA CYS A 284 -11.81 -39.17 -2.07
C CYS A 284 -12.03 -38.46 -3.42
N TRP A 285 -13.06 -38.85 -4.19
CA TRP A 285 -13.45 -38.09 -5.37
C TRP A 285 -14.00 -36.71 -5.00
N MET A 286 -13.98 -35.78 -5.96
CA MET A 286 -14.38 -34.39 -5.73
C MET A 286 -15.90 -34.20 -5.58
N THR A 287 -16.71 -35.21 -5.90
CA THR A 287 -18.17 -35.16 -5.92
C THR A 287 -18.76 -36.57 -5.84
N ASN A 288 -20.09 -36.70 -5.86
CA ASN A 288 -20.81 -37.96 -5.82
C ASN A 288 -20.75 -38.75 -7.14
N LYS A 289 -21.11 -40.04 -7.05
CA LYS A 289 -21.04 -41.01 -8.15
C LYS A 289 -21.87 -40.59 -9.35
N GLU A 290 -23.09 -40.11 -9.11
CA GLU A 290 -24.02 -39.70 -10.16
C GLU A 290 -23.47 -38.53 -10.98
N THR A 291 -22.80 -37.58 -10.33
CA THR A 291 -22.17 -36.45 -11.03
C THR A 291 -20.98 -36.90 -11.88
N VAL A 292 -20.16 -37.82 -11.38
CA VAL A 292 -19.02 -38.35 -12.14
C VAL A 292 -19.51 -39.17 -13.34
N GLU A 293 -20.53 -40.01 -13.18
CA GLU A 293 -21.14 -40.76 -14.28
C GLU A 293 -21.69 -39.83 -15.36
N ARG A 294 -22.38 -38.75 -14.96
CA ARG A 294 -22.79 -37.68 -15.89
C ARG A 294 -21.58 -37.07 -16.61
N TRP A 295 -20.49 -36.75 -15.91
CA TRP A 295 -19.29 -36.21 -16.54
C TRP A 295 -18.60 -37.18 -17.49
N ILE A 296 -18.65 -38.48 -17.22
CA ILE A 296 -18.17 -39.51 -18.15
C ILE A 296 -19.01 -39.45 -19.44
N ASN A 297 -20.34 -39.42 -19.32
CA ASN A 297 -21.26 -39.34 -20.46
C ASN A 297 -21.12 -38.04 -21.26
N GLU A 298 -20.86 -36.92 -20.59
CA GLU A 298 -20.60 -35.61 -21.21
C GLU A 298 -19.18 -35.48 -21.80
N GLY A 299 -18.35 -36.51 -21.69
CA GLY A 299 -16.96 -36.49 -22.15
C GLY A 299 -16.04 -35.56 -21.36
N ARG A 300 -16.42 -35.18 -20.13
CA ARG A 300 -15.62 -34.36 -19.20
C ARG A 300 -14.56 -35.15 -18.43
N VAL A 301 -14.63 -36.48 -18.44
CA VAL A 301 -13.60 -37.36 -17.85
C VAL A 301 -12.65 -37.87 -18.93
N PHE A 302 -11.36 -37.82 -18.65
CA PHE A 302 -10.28 -38.27 -19.51
C PHE A 302 -9.60 -39.50 -18.91
N PHE A 303 -9.48 -40.58 -19.69
CA PHE A 303 -8.89 -41.86 -19.28
C PHE A 303 -7.54 -42.11 -19.97
N GLY A 304 -6.72 -41.07 -20.15
CA GLY A 304 -5.49 -41.17 -20.93
C GLY A 304 -5.72 -41.15 -22.45
N GLN A 305 -4.64 -40.97 -23.22
CA GLN A 305 -4.72 -40.87 -24.69
C GLN A 305 -5.13 -42.18 -25.36
N ASP A 306 -4.70 -43.30 -24.79
CA ASP A 306 -5.08 -44.66 -25.19
C ASP A 306 -6.44 -45.09 -24.64
N LYS A 307 -7.09 -44.23 -23.84
CA LYS A 307 -8.37 -44.45 -23.14
C LYS A 307 -8.34 -45.55 -22.08
N LYS A 308 -7.16 -46.01 -21.65
CA LYS A 308 -7.01 -47.13 -20.70
C LYS A 308 -6.57 -46.72 -19.30
N GLY A 309 -6.23 -45.45 -19.07
CA GLY A 309 -5.73 -44.95 -17.80
C GLY A 309 -6.82 -44.66 -16.76
N ALA A 310 -6.38 -44.19 -15.59
CA ALA A 310 -7.24 -43.74 -14.49
C ALA A 310 -8.03 -42.47 -14.86
N PRO A 311 -9.21 -42.24 -14.25
CA PRO A 311 -10.05 -41.09 -14.53
C PRO A 311 -9.41 -39.77 -14.08
N GLN A 312 -9.32 -38.82 -15.00
CA GLN A 312 -8.89 -37.43 -14.78
C GLN A 312 -9.99 -36.47 -15.24
N LEU A 313 -10.08 -35.29 -14.64
CA LEU A 313 -11.01 -34.26 -15.08
C LEU A 313 -10.42 -33.50 -16.26
N LYS A 314 -11.21 -33.25 -17.31
CA LYS A 314 -10.87 -32.25 -18.33
C LYS A 314 -11.16 -30.85 -17.78
N ARG A 315 -10.12 -30.08 -17.50
CA ARG A 315 -10.25 -28.68 -17.09
C ARG A 315 -10.04 -27.78 -18.31
N TYR A 316 -11.12 -27.14 -18.77
CA TYR A 316 -11.11 -26.28 -19.95
C TYR A 316 -10.59 -24.87 -19.64
N LEU A 317 -9.84 -24.29 -20.57
CA LEU A 317 -9.20 -22.98 -20.42
C LEU A 317 -10.21 -21.83 -20.34
N ASN A 318 -11.34 -21.95 -21.04
CA ASN A 318 -12.43 -20.97 -21.00
C ASN A 318 -13.30 -21.06 -19.72
N GLU A 319 -13.25 -22.20 -19.01
CA GLU A 319 -14.00 -22.44 -17.76
C GLU A 319 -13.19 -22.04 -16.51
N VAL A 320 -11.87 -21.84 -16.63
CA VAL A 320 -11.03 -21.40 -15.50
C VAL A 320 -11.04 -19.89 -15.31
N GLN A 321 -10.75 -19.44 -14.09
CA GLN A 321 -10.61 -18.02 -13.77
C GLN A 321 -9.63 -17.35 -14.74
N LYS A 322 -10.08 -16.24 -15.37
CA LYS A 322 -9.36 -15.51 -16.43
C LYS A 322 -8.06 -14.83 -15.97
N GLY A 323 -7.71 -14.93 -14.69
CA GLY A 323 -6.48 -14.39 -14.13
C GLY A 323 -5.95 -15.25 -12.99
N VAL A 324 -4.86 -14.80 -12.39
CA VAL A 324 -4.12 -15.50 -11.35
C VAL A 324 -4.16 -14.67 -10.08
N VAL A 325 -4.38 -15.35 -8.95
CA VAL A 325 -4.25 -14.75 -7.62
C VAL A 325 -2.76 -14.44 -7.39
N PRO A 326 -2.37 -13.18 -7.11
CA PRO A 326 -0.99 -12.87 -6.73
C PRO A 326 -0.59 -13.67 -5.48
N THR A 327 0.64 -14.17 -5.48
CA THR A 327 1.27 -14.88 -4.36
C THR A 327 1.97 -13.90 -3.43
N THR A 328 2.39 -14.39 -2.26
CA THR A 328 3.15 -13.63 -1.27
C THR A 328 4.67 -13.72 -1.47
N PHE A 329 5.12 -14.30 -2.59
CA PHE A 329 6.52 -14.35 -2.99
C PHE A 329 6.63 -13.85 -4.43
N TRP A 330 7.37 -12.77 -4.62
CA TRP A 330 7.57 -12.12 -5.91
C TRP A 330 9.04 -12.21 -6.32
N SER A 331 9.29 -12.85 -7.44
CA SER A 331 10.66 -13.05 -7.93
C SER A 331 11.17 -11.80 -8.67
N TYR A 332 12.49 -11.71 -8.86
CA TYR A 332 13.07 -10.63 -9.65
C TYR A 332 12.68 -10.72 -11.12
N GLU A 333 12.41 -11.93 -11.65
CA GLU A 333 11.96 -12.10 -13.03
C GLU A 333 10.57 -11.50 -13.25
N GLU A 334 9.74 -11.38 -12.22
CA GLU A 334 8.39 -10.83 -12.29
C GLU A 334 8.36 -9.33 -11.96
N CYS A 335 9.09 -8.91 -10.93
CA CYS A 335 9.00 -7.57 -10.35
C CYS A 335 10.26 -6.72 -10.51
N GLY A 336 11.31 -7.24 -11.15
CA GLY A 336 12.60 -6.58 -11.28
C GLY A 336 13.45 -6.65 -10.00
N HIS A 337 14.66 -6.08 -10.09
CA HIS A 337 15.67 -6.10 -9.03
C HIS A 337 16.44 -4.77 -8.93
N ASN A 338 17.29 -4.63 -7.91
CA ASN A 338 18.01 -3.39 -7.64
C ASN A 338 18.92 -2.94 -8.79
N ASP A 339 19.63 -3.85 -9.45
CA ASP A 339 20.51 -3.47 -10.57
C ASP A 339 19.71 -3.03 -11.80
N GLU A 340 18.53 -3.61 -12.02
CA GLU A 340 17.60 -3.11 -13.04
C GLU A 340 17.17 -1.68 -12.73
N ALA A 341 16.77 -1.39 -11.50
CA ALA A 341 16.38 -0.05 -11.07
C ALA A 341 17.51 0.98 -11.27
N ARG A 342 18.77 0.61 -10.97
CA ARG A 342 19.94 1.47 -11.22
C ARG A 342 20.17 1.73 -12.70
N ARG A 343 19.99 0.72 -13.56
CA ARG A 343 20.09 0.89 -15.02
C ARG A 343 18.98 1.80 -15.54
N GLU A 344 17.73 1.58 -15.12
CA GLU A 344 16.59 2.45 -15.47
C GLU A 344 16.86 3.91 -15.10
N LEU A 345 17.44 4.15 -13.90
CA LEU A 345 17.78 5.50 -13.48
C LEU A 345 18.92 6.12 -14.30
N LYS A 346 19.96 5.34 -14.63
CA LYS A 346 21.07 5.78 -15.50
C LYS A 346 20.62 6.16 -16.91
N GLU A 347 19.60 5.48 -17.44
CA GLU A 347 19.04 5.87 -18.75
C GLU A 347 18.38 7.25 -18.71
N ILE A 348 17.85 7.64 -17.55
CA ILE A 348 17.21 8.95 -17.36
C ILE A 348 18.22 10.02 -16.93
N PHE A 349 19.28 9.65 -16.20
CA PHE A 349 20.28 10.55 -15.65
C PHE A 349 21.69 10.08 -16.01
N SER A 350 22.45 10.92 -16.73
CA SER A 350 23.86 10.63 -17.07
C SER A 350 24.73 10.39 -15.83
N ASN A 351 24.49 11.16 -14.76
CA ASN A 351 25.06 10.95 -13.43
C ASN A 351 23.90 10.72 -12.45
N PRO A 352 23.56 9.47 -12.12
CA PRO A 352 22.42 9.18 -11.24
C PRO A 352 22.70 9.70 -9.82
N PRO A 353 21.83 10.54 -9.25
CA PRO A 353 22.05 11.13 -7.92
C PRO A 353 21.61 10.22 -6.76
N PHE A 354 21.24 8.96 -7.05
CA PHE A 354 20.56 8.06 -6.12
C PHE A 354 21.03 6.61 -6.29
N ASP A 355 21.40 5.94 -5.20
CA ASP A 355 22.05 4.62 -5.24
C ASP A 355 21.09 3.43 -5.19
N SER A 356 19.86 3.64 -4.73
CA SER A 356 18.92 2.56 -4.42
C SER A 356 17.46 2.84 -4.82
N PRO A 357 17.17 3.26 -6.07
CA PRO A 357 15.79 3.41 -6.51
C PRO A 357 15.08 2.06 -6.52
N LYS A 358 13.76 2.06 -6.34
CA LYS A 358 12.93 0.87 -6.59
C LYS A 358 12.73 0.67 -8.11
N PRO A 359 12.66 -0.58 -8.60
CA PRO A 359 12.45 -0.85 -10.03
C PRO A 359 11.01 -0.55 -10.45
N ILE A 360 10.82 -0.02 -11.66
CA ILE A 360 9.48 0.32 -12.19
C ILE A 360 8.54 -0.88 -12.15
N ARG A 361 9.05 -2.08 -12.46
CA ARG A 361 8.28 -3.32 -12.53
C ARG A 361 7.65 -3.74 -11.20
N LEU A 362 8.28 -3.42 -10.07
CA LEU A 362 7.73 -3.70 -8.75
C LEU A 362 6.47 -2.86 -8.52
N LEU A 363 6.53 -1.58 -8.86
CA LEU A 363 5.41 -0.66 -8.75
C LEU A 363 4.30 -1.03 -9.75
N LEU A 364 4.64 -1.44 -10.97
CA LEU A 364 3.65 -1.94 -11.94
C LEU A 364 2.90 -3.17 -11.41
N GLN A 365 3.59 -4.09 -10.73
CA GLN A 365 2.97 -5.26 -10.12
C GLN A 365 1.95 -4.82 -9.05
N ILE A 366 2.35 -3.90 -8.16
CA ILE A 366 1.48 -3.34 -7.13
C ILE A 366 0.25 -2.69 -7.77
N LEU A 367 0.46 -1.81 -8.76
CA LEU A 367 -0.63 -1.08 -9.41
C LEU A 367 -1.60 -2.00 -10.16
N LYS A 368 -1.11 -3.05 -10.82
CA LYS A 368 -1.99 -4.06 -11.46
C LYS A 368 -2.87 -4.80 -10.45
N ILE A 369 -2.36 -5.03 -9.25
CA ILE A 369 -3.09 -5.73 -8.18
C ILE A 369 -4.06 -4.80 -7.46
N ALA A 370 -3.69 -3.53 -7.28
CA ALA A 370 -4.33 -2.64 -6.31
C ALA A 370 -5.10 -1.47 -6.92
N SER A 371 -4.92 -1.15 -8.20
CA SER A 371 -5.54 0.02 -8.84
C SER A 371 -6.46 -0.35 -10.00
N ASN A 372 -7.46 0.50 -10.21
CA ASN A 372 -8.32 0.54 -11.39
C ASN A 372 -7.86 1.65 -12.35
N PRO A 373 -8.37 1.69 -13.60
CA PRO A 373 -7.95 2.67 -14.60
C PRO A 373 -8.06 4.14 -14.18
N ASP A 374 -8.92 4.49 -13.23
CA ASP A 374 -9.20 5.86 -12.76
C ASP A 374 -8.69 6.16 -11.34
N SER A 375 -7.88 5.25 -10.78
CA SER A 375 -7.44 5.34 -9.39
C SER A 375 -6.53 6.53 -9.10
N ILE A 376 -6.57 7.00 -7.85
CA ILE A 376 -5.63 7.98 -7.30
C ILE A 376 -4.57 7.23 -6.50
N ILE A 377 -3.30 7.41 -6.88
CA ILE A 377 -2.13 6.78 -6.29
C ILE A 377 -1.36 7.84 -5.52
N LEU A 378 -1.06 7.59 -4.26
CA LEU A 378 -0.26 8.48 -3.42
C LEU A 378 1.05 7.78 -3.01
N ASP A 379 2.15 8.50 -3.12
CA ASP A 379 3.43 8.10 -2.54
C ASP A 379 4.07 9.30 -1.86
N PHE A 380 4.11 9.24 -0.53
CA PHE A 380 4.64 10.31 0.31
C PHE A 380 6.07 10.07 0.80
N PHE A 381 6.78 9.13 0.16
CA PHE A 381 8.22 8.92 0.20
C PHE A 381 8.73 8.74 -1.24
N ALA A 382 8.45 9.72 -2.09
CA ALA A 382 8.54 9.53 -3.54
C ALA A 382 9.96 9.20 -4.04
N GLY A 383 11.00 9.65 -3.35
CA GLY A 383 12.40 9.42 -3.66
C GLY A 383 12.70 9.80 -5.11
N SER A 384 13.15 8.83 -5.90
CA SER A 384 13.44 9.04 -7.32
C SER A 384 12.21 9.32 -8.20
N GLY A 385 10.98 9.16 -7.70
CA GLY A 385 9.75 9.32 -8.48
C GLY A 385 9.35 8.07 -9.27
N THR A 386 9.75 6.88 -8.80
CA THR A 386 9.46 5.61 -9.49
C THR A 386 7.96 5.34 -9.57
N THR A 387 7.20 5.63 -8.51
CA THR A 387 5.74 5.44 -8.48
C THR A 387 5.05 6.24 -9.57
N GLY A 388 5.41 7.52 -9.75
CA GLY A 388 4.85 8.36 -10.82
C GLY A 388 5.16 7.83 -12.21
N HIS A 389 6.40 7.37 -12.45
CA HIS A 389 6.78 6.73 -13.71
C HIS A 389 5.95 5.45 -13.96
N ALA A 390 5.79 4.58 -12.96
CA ALA A 390 5.01 3.35 -13.12
C ALA A 390 3.51 3.62 -13.41
N VAL A 391 2.93 4.68 -12.83
CA VAL A 391 1.55 5.10 -13.14
C VAL A 391 1.43 5.52 -14.60
N LEU A 392 2.35 6.35 -15.09
CA LEU A 392 2.37 6.79 -16.49
C LEU A 392 2.50 5.61 -17.46
N ASP A 393 3.43 4.70 -17.17
CA ASP A 393 3.66 3.50 -17.97
C ASP A 393 2.44 2.56 -17.99
N LEU A 394 1.75 2.40 -16.85
CA LEU A 394 0.55 1.57 -16.81
C LEU A 394 -0.60 2.18 -17.60
N ASN A 395 -0.82 3.50 -17.47
CA ASN A 395 -1.85 4.22 -18.24
C ASN A 395 -1.61 4.11 -19.76
N GLU A 396 -0.36 4.21 -20.21
CA GLU A 396 -0.03 4.02 -21.64
C GLU A 396 -0.33 2.58 -22.10
N LYS A 397 -0.12 1.59 -21.24
CA LYS A 397 -0.33 0.16 -21.57
C LYS A 397 -1.80 -0.26 -21.60
N ASP A 398 -2.63 0.29 -20.72
CA ASP A 398 -4.03 -0.14 -20.56
C ASP A 398 -5.07 0.93 -20.90
N GLY A 399 -4.64 2.11 -21.35
CA GLY A 399 -5.52 3.23 -21.68
C GLY A 399 -6.16 3.89 -20.46
N GLY A 400 -5.64 3.64 -19.26
CA GLY A 400 -6.14 4.24 -18.02
C GLY A 400 -5.84 5.73 -17.89
N ASN A 401 -6.51 6.36 -16.93
CA ASN A 401 -6.39 7.76 -16.55
C ASN A 401 -6.02 7.95 -15.07
N ARG A 402 -5.27 6.99 -14.50
CA ARG A 402 -4.80 7.02 -13.11
C ARG A 402 -4.03 8.30 -12.83
N GLN A 403 -4.20 8.85 -11.64
CA GLN A 403 -3.48 10.05 -11.21
C GLN A 403 -2.49 9.71 -10.10
N PHE A 404 -1.26 10.19 -10.18
CA PHE A 404 -0.33 10.12 -9.05
C PHE A 404 -0.24 11.45 -8.29
N ILE A 405 -0.01 11.32 -6.98
CA ILE A 405 0.36 12.39 -6.06
C ILE A 405 1.65 11.94 -5.39
N LEU A 406 2.74 12.67 -5.61
CA LEU A 406 4.03 12.41 -4.97
C LEU A 406 4.32 13.48 -3.92
N CYS A 407 4.83 13.09 -2.76
CA CYS A 407 5.41 14.03 -1.78
C CYS A 407 6.88 13.69 -1.57
N GLN A 408 7.74 14.71 -1.63
CA GLN A 408 9.17 14.55 -1.42
C GLN A 408 9.74 15.71 -0.59
N LEU A 409 10.42 15.36 0.50
CA LEU A 409 11.24 16.31 1.25
C LEU A 409 12.43 16.75 0.38
N ASN A 410 12.68 18.05 0.30
CA ASN A 410 13.77 18.59 -0.53
C ASN A 410 15.11 18.61 0.20
N GLU A 411 15.53 17.44 0.70
CA GLU A 411 16.81 17.27 1.38
C GLU A 411 17.97 17.52 0.42
N LYS A 412 18.96 18.31 0.85
CA LYS A 412 20.15 18.63 0.07
C LYS A 412 21.31 17.73 0.49
N THR A 413 21.99 17.16 -0.50
CA THR A 413 23.20 16.36 -0.32
C THR A 413 24.26 16.82 -1.33
N ASP A 414 25.49 16.29 -1.22
CA ASP A 414 26.55 16.56 -2.20
C ASP A 414 26.16 16.17 -3.63
N THR A 415 25.35 15.12 -3.79
CA THR A 415 24.83 14.66 -5.09
C THR A 415 23.53 15.37 -5.50
N THR A 416 22.88 16.10 -4.60
CA THR A 416 21.62 16.83 -4.83
C THR A 416 21.67 18.24 -4.22
N PRO A 417 22.49 19.16 -4.77
CA PRO A 417 22.70 20.49 -4.17
C PRO A 417 21.45 21.38 -4.14
N ASN A 418 20.50 21.18 -5.07
CA ASN A 418 19.20 21.87 -5.06
C ASN A 418 18.12 21.08 -4.30
N GLY A 419 18.48 19.88 -3.85
CA GLY A 419 17.67 18.94 -3.09
C GLY A 419 16.99 17.86 -3.94
N ILE A 420 16.65 16.73 -3.32
CA ILE A 420 16.16 15.52 -4.01
C ILE A 420 14.94 15.80 -4.89
N ALA A 421 13.99 16.61 -4.43
CA ALA A 421 12.78 16.90 -5.21
C ALA A 421 13.08 17.67 -6.50
N TYR A 422 14.00 18.62 -6.43
CA TYR A 422 14.42 19.46 -7.56
C TYR A 422 15.39 18.73 -8.50
N ASP A 423 16.39 18.05 -7.95
CA ASP A 423 17.45 17.45 -8.74
C ASP A 423 17.12 16.05 -9.26
N VAL A 424 16.15 15.36 -8.65
CA VAL A 424 15.82 13.97 -8.97
C VAL A 424 14.36 13.81 -9.36
N THR A 425 13.43 13.97 -8.41
CA THR A 425 12.03 13.60 -8.58
C THR A 425 11.39 14.38 -9.74
N SER A 426 11.49 15.71 -9.72
CA SER A 426 10.90 16.57 -10.75
C SER A 426 11.56 16.39 -12.11
N LYS A 427 12.90 16.19 -12.17
CA LYS A 427 13.63 15.95 -13.42
C LYS A 427 13.28 14.60 -14.04
N ARG A 428 13.13 13.54 -13.24
CA ARG A 428 12.66 12.24 -13.73
C ARG A 428 11.31 12.38 -14.40
N LEU A 429 10.34 12.99 -13.70
CA LEU A 429 8.98 13.20 -14.23
C LEU A 429 9.00 14.04 -15.51
N LYS A 430 9.70 15.18 -15.49
CA LYS A 430 9.85 16.05 -16.67
C LYS A 430 10.38 15.27 -17.88
N ARG A 431 11.47 14.53 -17.71
CA ARG A 431 12.10 13.75 -18.78
C ARG A 431 11.21 12.65 -19.35
N VAL A 432 10.52 11.88 -18.50
CA VAL A 432 9.68 10.76 -18.98
C VAL A 432 8.33 11.21 -19.51
N MET A 433 7.80 12.33 -19.02
CA MET A 433 6.53 12.88 -19.49
C MET A 433 6.70 13.70 -20.77
N THR A 434 7.74 14.53 -20.88
CA THR A 434 7.89 15.45 -22.02
C THR A 434 8.98 15.04 -23.00
N GLY A 435 9.90 14.14 -22.63
CA GLY A 435 11.05 13.77 -23.45
C GLY A 435 12.16 14.82 -23.47
N GLU A 436 12.12 15.77 -22.53
CA GLU A 436 13.02 16.94 -22.50
C GLU A 436 13.43 17.23 -21.06
N CYS A 437 14.60 17.84 -20.88
CA CYS A 437 15.02 18.45 -19.61
C CYS A 437 14.34 19.82 -19.40
N TYR A 438 14.45 20.39 -18.20
CA TYR A 438 13.93 21.74 -17.91
C TYR A 438 14.64 22.85 -18.69
N ASP A 439 15.87 22.62 -19.15
CA ASP A 439 16.61 23.54 -20.03
C ASP A 439 16.31 23.32 -21.52
N GLY A 440 15.36 22.42 -21.86
CA GLY A 440 14.97 22.08 -23.23
C GLY A 440 15.87 21.05 -23.91
N THR A 441 16.96 20.61 -23.27
CA THR A 441 17.85 19.59 -23.86
C THR A 441 17.18 18.23 -23.91
N LYS A 442 17.58 17.39 -24.87
CA LYS A 442 17.08 16.02 -25.07
C LYS A 442 18.21 14.98 -25.00
N ASP A 443 19.27 15.28 -24.24
CA ASP A 443 20.46 14.42 -24.19
C ASP A 443 20.40 13.46 -22.99
N PHE A 444 19.68 12.36 -23.16
CA PHE A 444 19.63 11.24 -22.21
C PHE A 444 19.17 9.95 -22.91
N ASP A 445 19.58 8.79 -22.40
CA ASP A 445 19.42 7.53 -23.13
C ASP A 445 17.98 7.01 -23.18
N TRP A 446 17.16 7.35 -22.20
CA TRP A 446 15.80 6.82 -22.08
C TRP A 446 14.93 7.10 -23.32
N ILE A 447 15.03 8.31 -23.90
CA ILE A 447 14.26 8.68 -25.11
C ILE A 447 14.72 7.96 -26.39
N LYS A 448 15.90 7.33 -26.39
CA LYS A 448 16.37 6.54 -27.55
C LYS A 448 15.56 5.25 -27.71
N LYS A 449 14.94 4.78 -26.64
CA LYS A 449 14.18 3.52 -26.58
C LYS A 449 12.70 3.70 -26.27
N ASN A 450 12.32 4.85 -25.71
CA ASN A 450 10.98 5.09 -25.20
C ASN A 450 10.39 6.38 -25.79
N LYS A 451 9.06 6.42 -25.92
CA LYS A 451 8.32 7.63 -26.24
C LYS A 451 7.92 8.33 -24.93
N PRO A 452 7.91 9.67 -24.88
CA PRO A 452 7.39 10.39 -23.72
C PRO A 452 5.93 10.03 -23.45
N TYR A 453 5.58 9.85 -22.19
CA TYR A 453 4.22 9.44 -21.80
C TYR A 453 3.19 10.57 -21.92
N GLY A 454 3.62 11.82 -21.98
CA GLY A 454 2.73 12.99 -21.87
C GLY A 454 2.12 13.13 -20.47
N GLY A 455 1.02 13.88 -20.39
CA GLY A 455 0.33 14.21 -19.15
C GLY A 455 0.79 15.53 -18.57
N ASN A 456 0.07 15.99 -17.54
CA ASN A 456 0.33 17.29 -16.93
C ASN A 456 0.87 17.09 -15.51
N LEU A 457 1.75 17.98 -15.07
CA LEU A 457 2.32 17.96 -13.73
C LEU A 457 2.16 19.34 -13.10
N ASP A 458 1.38 19.41 -12.03
CA ASP A 458 1.38 20.53 -11.11
C ASP A 458 2.37 20.26 -9.98
N VAL A 459 3.27 21.20 -9.76
CA VAL A 459 4.24 21.15 -8.67
C VAL A 459 3.88 22.19 -7.61
N TYR A 460 3.79 21.76 -6.36
CA TYR A 460 3.50 22.62 -5.22
C TYR A 460 4.64 22.54 -4.22
N GLU A 461 4.87 23.63 -3.50
CA GLU A 461 5.74 23.67 -2.33
C GLU A 461 4.90 23.88 -1.07
N ILE A 462 5.33 23.29 0.05
CA ILE A 462 4.79 23.62 1.37
C ILE A 462 5.42 24.94 1.84
N ALA A 463 4.64 26.01 1.78
CA ALA A 463 4.99 27.31 2.34
C ALA A 463 4.42 27.48 3.76
N SER A 464 4.86 28.53 4.46
CA SER A 464 4.36 28.88 5.80
C SER A 464 4.01 30.35 5.94
N VAL A 465 2.99 30.62 6.73
CA VAL A 465 2.57 31.96 7.12
C VAL A 465 2.18 31.97 8.59
N ALA A 466 2.61 32.99 9.34
CA ALA A 466 2.24 33.10 10.75
C ALA A 466 0.72 33.36 10.87
N ASN A 467 0.07 32.68 11.81
CA ASN A 467 -1.38 32.82 12.02
C ASN A 467 -1.80 34.24 12.49
N PHE A 468 -0.88 34.95 13.12
CA PHE A 468 -1.10 36.32 13.63
C PHE A 468 -0.56 37.40 12.70
N GLU A 469 -0.11 37.05 11.49
CA GLU A 469 0.37 38.03 10.52
C GLU A 469 -0.76 39.00 10.14
N SER A 470 -0.51 40.29 10.38
CA SER A 470 -1.46 41.37 10.12
C SER A 470 -1.03 42.26 8.94
N THR A 471 0.14 41.98 8.35
CA THR A 471 0.63 42.72 7.18
C THR A 471 -0.17 42.29 5.95
N GLU A 472 -0.82 43.27 5.30
CA GLU A 472 -1.56 43.07 4.05
C GLU A 472 -0.66 42.42 2.97
N GLY A 473 -1.19 41.42 2.27
CA GLY A 473 -0.45 40.61 1.29
C GLY A 473 0.38 39.49 1.92
N LYS A 474 0.38 39.36 3.25
CA LYS A 474 1.05 38.28 3.99
C LYS A 474 0.12 37.56 4.96
N THR A 475 -1.16 37.90 5.02
CA THR A 475 -2.10 37.18 5.87
C THR A 475 -2.40 35.79 5.28
N PRO A 476 -2.83 34.80 6.08
CA PRO A 476 -3.27 33.51 5.57
C PRO A 476 -4.35 33.62 4.48
N PHE A 477 -5.20 34.64 4.54
CA PHE A 477 -6.27 34.88 3.58
C PHE A 477 -5.76 35.48 2.27
N ASP A 478 -4.59 36.11 2.27
CA ASP A 478 -3.94 36.62 1.07
C ASP A 478 -3.20 35.50 0.35
N VAL A 479 -2.45 34.69 1.10
CA VAL A 479 -1.48 33.74 0.50
C VAL A 479 -2.03 32.36 0.19
N VAL A 480 -3.08 31.92 0.89
CA VAL A 480 -3.71 30.63 0.60
C VAL A 480 -4.55 30.76 -0.66
N ASP A 481 -4.23 29.97 -1.67
CA ASP A 481 -5.00 29.88 -2.90
C ASP A 481 -5.91 28.65 -2.89
N GLU A 482 -7.21 28.89 -2.76
CA GLU A 482 -8.27 27.90 -2.70
C GLU A 482 -8.35 26.99 -3.94
N THR A 483 -7.90 27.49 -5.10
CA THR A 483 -7.91 26.74 -6.37
C THR A 483 -6.96 25.57 -6.37
N LEU A 484 -5.87 25.66 -5.58
CA LEU A 484 -4.91 24.57 -5.41
C LEU A 484 -5.50 23.38 -4.63
N TYR A 485 -6.63 23.61 -3.95
CA TYR A 485 -7.39 22.62 -3.18
C TYR A 485 -8.69 22.20 -3.90
N GLY A 486 -8.81 22.53 -5.20
CA GLY A 486 -9.96 22.15 -6.02
C GLY A 486 -11.24 22.93 -5.70
N GLN A 487 -11.12 24.15 -5.18
CA GLN A 487 -12.24 25.09 -5.07
C GLN A 487 -12.21 26.11 -6.20
N ASP A 488 -13.36 26.68 -6.57
CA ASP A 488 -13.38 27.88 -7.39
C ASP A 488 -12.95 29.10 -6.56
N LYS A 489 -12.50 30.18 -7.24
CA LYS A 489 -12.19 31.44 -6.56
C LYS A 489 -13.42 31.95 -5.80
N PHE A 490 -13.26 32.25 -4.51
CA PHE A 490 -14.34 32.76 -3.69
C PHE A 490 -14.74 34.18 -4.12
N LYS A 491 -16.04 34.48 -4.07
CA LYS A 491 -16.58 35.77 -4.53
C LYS A 491 -16.38 36.86 -3.49
N THR A 492 -16.30 36.49 -2.22
CA THR A 492 -16.12 37.43 -1.11
C THR A 492 -14.97 37.02 -0.20
N LEU A 493 -14.31 38.02 0.40
CA LEU A 493 -13.27 37.78 1.41
C LEU A 493 -13.81 36.99 2.61
N ARG A 494 -15.09 37.19 2.97
CA ARG A 494 -15.74 36.46 4.06
C ARG A 494 -15.80 34.96 3.80
N GLU A 495 -16.23 34.54 2.61
CA GLU A 495 -16.23 33.12 2.22
C GLU A 495 -14.83 32.50 2.31
N LYS A 496 -13.82 33.24 1.85
CA LYS A 496 -12.42 32.82 1.94
C LYS A 496 -11.96 32.66 3.38
N ILE A 497 -12.26 33.64 4.25
CA ILE A 497 -11.93 33.57 5.69
C ILE A 497 -12.58 32.35 6.34
N GLU A 498 -13.90 32.18 6.14
CA GLU A 498 -14.64 31.04 6.71
C GLU A 498 -14.06 29.69 6.24
N TRP A 499 -13.72 29.58 4.95
CA TRP A 499 -13.10 28.38 4.39
C TRP A 499 -11.69 28.13 4.93
N VAL A 500 -10.82 29.14 4.95
CA VAL A 500 -9.45 29.01 5.49
C VAL A 500 -9.49 28.61 6.96
N CYS A 501 -10.29 29.30 7.78
CA CYS A 501 -10.44 28.98 9.19
C CYS A 501 -10.97 27.55 9.40
N LYS A 502 -11.90 27.07 8.58
CA LYS A 502 -12.45 25.72 8.70
C LYS A 502 -11.47 24.61 8.30
N ASN A 503 -10.68 24.82 7.24
CA ASN A 503 -9.85 23.78 6.65
C ASN A 503 -8.43 23.76 7.22
N PHE A 504 -7.91 24.94 7.57
CA PHE A 504 -6.59 25.10 8.18
C PHE A 504 -6.65 25.23 9.70
N SER A 505 -7.83 25.12 10.33
CA SER A 505 -7.89 24.88 11.79
C SER A 505 -7.17 23.59 12.20
N ASN A 506 -7.00 22.65 11.27
CA ASN A 506 -6.36 21.35 11.49
C ASN A 506 -4.85 21.38 11.29
N THR A 507 -4.27 22.37 10.58
CA THR A 507 -2.81 22.59 10.62
C THR A 507 -2.37 23.09 12.00
N GLN A 508 -3.32 23.36 12.90
CA GLN A 508 -3.13 23.83 14.27
C GLN A 508 -3.72 22.91 15.35
N LYS A 509 -4.35 21.76 15.02
CA LYS A 509 -5.01 20.89 16.01
C LYS A 509 -4.50 19.44 15.95
N THR A 510 -4.36 18.86 17.13
CA THR A 510 -3.94 17.47 17.40
C THR A 510 -4.74 16.44 16.60
N LEU A 511 -4.09 15.34 16.19
CA LEU A 511 -4.79 14.09 15.92
C LEU A 511 -5.65 13.79 17.16
N LYS A 512 -6.97 13.87 17.04
CA LYS A 512 -7.85 13.39 18.11
C LYS A 512 -7.63 11.89 18.21
N GLU A 513 -7.28 11.43 19.42
CA GLU A 513 -7.04 10.02 19.74
C GLU A 513 -8.18 9.11 19.30
#